data_AF-A0A530AF74-F1
#
_entry.id   AF-A0A530AF74-F1
#
_cell.length_a   1.000
_cell.length_b   1.000
_cell.length_c   1.000
_cell.angle_alpha   90.00
_cell.angle_beta   90.00
_cell.angle_gamma   90.00
#
_symmetry.space_group_name_H-M   'P 1'
#
loop_
_entity.id
_entity.type
_entity.pdbx_description
1 polymer ?
#
loop_
_entity_poly.entity_id
_entity_poly.type
_entity_poly.pdbx_seq_one_letter_code
_entity_poly.pdbx_strand_id
1 'polypeptide(L)' 'MLCGTPVLTTPRGALVETVDADTGRFFQTDEEFGRGLSEIGGLSAQRCRQSAADRFPIEKTAKAYLELYARILDGEALP' A
#
# COMPACT_ATOMS: atom_id res chain seq x y z
N MET A 1 -3.87 -4.03 -6.07
CA MET A 1 -4.11 -4.83 -4.86
C MET A 1 -5.58 -5.14 -4.62
N LEU A 2 -6.49 -4.17 -4.41
CA LEU A 2 -7.91 -4.48 -4.09
C LEU A 2 -8.64 -5.32 -5.17
N CYS A 3 -8.33 -5.12 -6.45
CA CYS A 3 -8.81 -5.97 -7.55
C CYS A 3 -8.11 -7.35 -7.63
N GLY A 4 -7.27 -7.69 -6.65
CA GLY A 4 -6.43 -8.89 -6.63
C GLY A 4 -5.11 -8.78 -7.40
N THR A 5 -4.84 -7.66 -8.07
CA THR A 5 -3.60 -7.50 -8.85
C THR A 5 -2.40 -7.22 -7.94
N PRO A 6 -1.32 -8.02 -8.01
CA PRO A 6 -0.08 -7.74 -7.31
C PRO A 6 0.66 -6.54 -7.94
N VAL A 7 1.57 -5.91 -7.21
CA VAL A 7 2.23 -4.66 -7.64
C VAL A 7 3.74 -4.85 -7.83
N LEU A 8 4.25 -4.60 -9.03
CA LEU A 8 5.69 -4.51 -9.31
C LEU A 8 6.06 -3.03 -9.47
N THR A 9 6.94 -2.51 -8.62
CA THR A 9 7.18 -1.07 -8.57
C THR A 9 8.56 -0.67 -8.06
N THR A 10 8.95 0.60 -8.17
CA THR A 10 10.14 1.14 -7.49
C THR A 10 9.81 1.58 -6.06
N PRO A 11 10.76 1.55 -5.11
CA PRO A 11 10.51 1.94 -3.72
C PRO A 11 10.48 3.47 -3.56
N ARG A 12 9.44 4.12 -4.11
CA ARG A 12 9.29 5.58 -4.11
C ARG A 12 7.90 6.00 -3.62
N GLY A 13 7.86 7.11 -2.89
CA GLY A 13 6.63 7.67 -2.32
C GLY A 13 5.89 6.67 -1.43
N ALA A 14 4.56 6.71 -1.48
CA ALA A 14 3.69 5.87 -0.66
C ALA A 14 3.83 4.36 -0.91
N LEU A 15 4.54 3.93 -1.96
CA LEU A 15 4.60 2.52 -2.30
C LEU A 15 5.43 1.69 -1.33
N VAL A 16 6.44 2.28 -0.69
CA VAL A 16 7.22 1.62 0.37
C VAL A 16 6.33 1.28 1.57
N GLU A 17 5.33 2.11 1.84
CA GLU A 17 4.35 1.90 2.91
C GLU A 17 3.17 1.04 2.48
N THR A 18 2.90 0.95 1.18
CA THR A 18 1.72 0.28 0.61
C THR A 18 1.97 -1.18 0.24
N VAL A 19 3.13 -1.48 -0.36
CA VAL A 19 3.43 -2.80 -0.93
C VAL A 19 4.36 -3.58 -0.02
N ASP A 20 4.06 -4.87 0.19
CA ASP A 20 4.86 -5.82 0.96
C ASP A 20 5.20 -7.07 0.12
N ALA A 21 5.94 -8.01 0.72
CA ALA A 21 6.39 -9.22 0.03
C ALA A 21 5.24 -10.17 -0.38
N ASP A 22 4.07 -10.08 0.27
CA ASP A 22 2.89 -10.89 -0.07
C ASP A 22 2.07 -10.28 -1.23
N THR A 23 2.23 -8.98 -1.46
CA THR A 23 1.40 -8.20 -2.40
C THR A 23 2.16 -7.63 -3.59
N GLY A 24 3.50 -7.72 -3.60
CA GLY A 24 4.29 -7.21 -4.69
C GLY A 24 5.79 -7.43 -4.58
N ARG A 25 6.52 -6.74 -5.46
CA ARG A 25 7.98 -6.73 -5.53
C ARG A 25 8.47 -5.32 -5.82
N PHE A 26 9.64 -4.99 -5.28
CA PHE A 26 10.34 -3.77 -5.61
C PHE A 26 11.49 -4.04 -6.59
N PHE A 27 11.80 -3.06 -7.44
CA PHE A 27 12.97 -3.07 -8.31
C PHE A 27 13.59 -1.67 -8.40
N GLN A 28 14.88 -1.60 -8.71
CA GLN A 28 15.62 -0.37 -8.95
C GLN A 28 16.40 -0.39 -10.27
N THR A 29 16.56 -1.57 -10.88
CA THR A 29 17.20 -1.75 -12.20
C THR A 29 16.31 -2.57 -13.14
N ASP A 30 16.61 -2.54 -14.44
CA ASP A 30 15.88 -3.32 -15.45
C ASP A 30 16.05 -4.83 -15.26
N GLU A 31 17.22 -5.27 -14.78
CA GLU A 31 17.46 -6.68 -14.44
C GLU A 31 16.56 -7.12 -13.28
N GLU A 32 16.48 -6.30 -12.23
CA GLU A 32 15.58 -6.54 -11.11
C GLU A 32 14.11 -6.51 -11.52
N PHE A 33 13.73 -5.62 -12.44
CA PHE A 33 12.41 -5.60 -13.02
C PHE A 33 12.07 -6.92 -13.72
N GLY A 34 12.96 -7.43 -14.57
CA GLY A 34 12.76 -8.70 -15.27
C GLY A 34 12.59 -9.89 -14.32
N ARG A 35 13.40 -9.95 -13.26
CA ARG A 35 13.26 -10.95 -12.20
C ARG A 35 11.93 -10.79 -11.46
N GLY A 36 11.62 -9.57 -11.01
CA GLY A 36 10.39 -9.27 -10.28
C GLY A 36 9.13 -9.58 -11.09
N LEU A 37 9.13 -9.33 -12.40
CA LEU A 37 8.03 -9.67 -13.30
C LEU A 37 7.81 -11.19 -13.40
N SER A 38 8.88 -11.97 -13.38
CA SER A 38 8.78 -13.44 -13.40
C SER A 38 8.25 -13.99 -12.06
N GLU A 39 8.67 -13.40 -10.94
CA GLU A 39 8.26 -13.82 -9.60
C GLU A 39 6.81 -13.44 -9.26
N ILE A 40 6.37 -12.24 -9.68
CA ILE A 40 5.10 -11.66 -9.22
C ILE A 40 3.87 -12.44 -9.68
N GLY A 41 3.99 -13.23 -10.76
CA GLY A 41 2.95 -14.12 -11.24
C GLY A 41 2.57 -15.24 -10.25
N GLY A 42 3.43 -15.55 -9.27
CA GLY A 42 3.16 -16.53 -8.22
C GLY A 42 2.42 -15.97 -7.00
N LEU A 43 2.20 -14.65 -6.92
CA LEU A 43 1.53 -14.05 -5.77
C LEU A 43 0.03 -14.32 -5.77
N SER A 44 -0.53 -14.55 -4.59
CA SER A 44 -1.95 -14.84 -4.44
C SER A 44 -2.79 -13.58 -4.67
N ALA A 45 -3.66 -13.62 -5.69
CA ALA A 45 -4.61 -12.55 -5.93
C ALA A 45 -5.58 -12.34 -4.75
N GLN A 46 -5.95 -13.42 -4.07
CA GLN A 46 -6.79 -13.34 -2.86
C GLN A 46 -6.06 -12.60 -1.74
N ARG A 47 -4.77 -12.89 -1.49
CA ARG A 47 -3.99 -12.16 -0.48
C ARG A 47 -3.82 -10.69 -0.84
N CYS A 48 -3.57 -10.38 -2.12
CA CYS A 48 -3.50 -9.00 -2.60
C CYS A 48 -4.79 -8.22 -2.30
N ARG A 49 -5.95 -8.83 -2.57
CA ARG A 49 -7.25 -8.24 -2.26
C ARG A 49 -7.46 -8.08 -0.75
N GLN A 50 -7.17 -9.11 0.02
CA GLN A 50 -7.38 -9.12 1.47
C GLN A 50 -6.52 -8.06 2.16
N SER A 51 -5.21 -8.03 1.86
CA SER A 51 -4.28 -7.02 2.39
C SER A 51 -4.76 -5.60 2.11
N ALA A 52 -5.26 -5.32 0.89
CA ALA A 52 -5.79 -4.01 0.58
C ALA A 52 -7.08 -3.66 1.34
N ALA A 53 -8.00 -4.63 1.46
CA ALA A 53 -9.26 -4.43 2.19
C ALA A 53 -9.03 -4.17 3.69
N ASP A 54 -8.07 -4.86 4.29
CA ASP A 54 -7.75 -4.73 5.72
C ASP A 54 -7.00 -3.42 6.02
N ARG A 55 -6.10 -2.99 5.13
CA ARG A 55 -5.19 -1.87 5.37
C ARG A 55 -5.75 -0.52 4.94
N PHE A 56 -6.53 -0.49 3.86
CA PHE A 56 -7.03 0.74 3.22
C PHE A 56 -8.57 0.84 3.14
N PRO A 57 -9.35 0.45 4.17
CA PRO A 57 -10.78 0.68 4.15
C PRO A 57 -11.09 2.18 4.29
N ILE A 58 -12.08 2.67 3.55
CA ILE A 58 -12.44 4.09 3.53
C ILE A 58 -12.89 4.60 4.91
N GLU A 59 -13.54 3.75 5.72
CA GLU A 59 -13.98 4.12 7.06
C GLU A 59 -12.81 4.45 7.98
N LYS A 60 -11.67 3.77 7.83
CA LYS A 60 -10.47 4.03 8.64
C LYS A 60 -9.90 5.41 8.32
N THR A 61 -9.79 5.75 7.04
CA THR A 61 -9.33 7.07 6.61
C THR A 61 -10.27 8.17 7.09
N ALA A 62 -11.58 8.01 6.89
CA ALA A 62 -12.56 9.01 7.29
C ALA A 62 -12.51 9.29 8.81
N LYS A 63 -12.46 8.23 9.64
CA LYS A 63 -12.35 8.38 11.10
C LYS A 63 -11.07 9.08 11.52
N ALA A 64 -9.92 8.67 10.95
CA ALA A 64 -8.63 9.29 11.28
C ALA A 64 -8.60 10.79 10.93
N TYR A 65 -9.21 11.21 9.82
CA TYR A 65 -9.33 12.63 9.48
C TYR A 65 -10.25 13.39 10.44
N LEU A 66 -11.40 12.82 10.80
CA LEU A 66 -12.33 13.45 11.76
C LEU A 66 -11.67 13.61 13.14
N GLU A 67 -10.94 12.60 13.61
CA GLU A 67 -10.16 12.65 14.86
C GLU A 67 -9.07 13.73 14.79
N LEU A 68 -8.36 13.82 13.67
CA LEU A 68 -7.36 14.87 13.44
C LEU A 68 -8.01 16.26 13.47
N TYR A 69 -9.16 16.44 12.82
CA TYR A 69 -9.86 17.72 12.81
C TYR A 69 -10.37 18.12 14.20
N ALA A 70 -10.88 17.17 14.99
CA ALA A 70 -11.28 17.45 16.36
C ALA A 70 -10.09 17.95 17.20
N ARG A 71 -8.94 17.30 17.08
CA ARG A 71 -7.71 17.71 17.79
C ARG A 71 -7.23 19.11 17.39
N ILE A 72 -7.27 19.43 16.09
CA ILE A 72 -6.91 20.78 15.60
C ILE A 72 -7.87 21.83 16.12
N LEU A 73 -9.17 21.56 16.14
CA LEU A 73 -10.18 22.48 16.69
C LEU A 73 -10.01 22.67 18.21
N ASP A 74 -9.50 21.67 18.91
CA ASP A 74 -9.14 21.73 20.34
C ASP A 74 -7.75 22.37 20.60
N GLY A 75 -7.10 22.89 19.56
CA GLY A 75 -5.89 23.71 19.68
C GLY A 75 -4.57 22.96 19.41
N GLU A 76 -4.60 21.73 18.89
CA GLU A 76 -3.38 21.09 18.41
C GLU A 76 -2.79 21.84 17.20
N ALA A 77 -1.54 22.27 17.32
CA ALA A 77 -0.74 22.72 16.19
C ALA A 77 -0.11 21.49 15.52
N LEU A 78 -0.40 21.32 14.23
CA LEU A 78 0.26 20.31 13.41
C LEU A 78 1.75 20.67 13.21
N PRO A 79 2.65 19.69 13.13
CA PRO A 79 4.07 19.90 12.87
C PRO A 79 4.35 20.51 11.49
#